data_AF-A0A4Q5VHZ6-F1
#
_entry.id   AF-A0A4Q5VHZ6-F1
#
_cell.length_a   1.000
_cell.length_b   1.000
_cell.length_c   1.000
_cell.angle_alpha   90.00
_cell.angle_beta   90.00
_cell.angle_gamma   90.00
#
_symmetry.space_group_name_H-M   'P 1'
#
loop_
_entity.id
_entity.type
_entity.pdbx_description
1 polymer ?
#
loop_
_entity_poly.entity_id
_entity_poly.type
_entity_poly.pdbx_seq_one_letter_code
_entity_poly.pdbx_strand_id
1 'polypeptide(L)'
;FSADVADRLALIALGQAAGFSLSEVRAMLVDLQVDRDMLRAKADEIDEQVKRLQAMSKGLRHAAACPEDDHLACPTFQRLMKVAAAGVRVRERRSNN
;
A
#
# COMPACT_ATOMS: atom_id res chain seq x y z
N PHE A 1 3.74 25.45 21.62
CA PHE A 1 4.48 25.06 20.39
C PHE A 1 4.14 26.08 19.31
N SER A 2 5.09 26.48 18.46
CA SER A 2 4.80 27.36 17.32
C SER A 2 3.99 26.61 16.27
N ALA A 3 3.14 27.32 15.51
CA ALA A 3 2.36 26.74 14.42
C ALA A 3 3.24 25.99 13.39
N ASP A 4 4.45 26.51 13.13
CA ASP A 4 5.45 25.90 12.23
C ASP A 4 5.87 24.46 12.63
N VAL A 5 5.93 24.15 13.94
CA VAL A 5 6.27 22.78 14.38
C VAL A 5 5.13 21.81 14.10
N ALA A 6 3.88 22.25 14.30
CA ALA A 6 2.71 21.42 14.01
C ALA A 6 2.62 21.11 12.51
N ASP A 7 2.83 22.11 11.64
CA ASP A 7 2.79 21.94 10.19
C ASP A 7 3.88 20.99 9.68
N ARG A 8 5.11 21.09 10.23
CA ARG A 8 6.21 20.17 9.91
C ARG A 8 5.90 18.73 10.33
N LEU A 9 5.36 18.54 11.54
CA LEU A 9 4.96 17.21 12.02
C LEU A 9 3.83 16.64 11.17
N ALA A 10 2.86 17.47 10.76
CA ALA A 10 1.80 17.06 9.85
C ALA A 10 2.36 16.61 8.49
N LEU A 11 3.33 17.33 7.93
CA LEU A 11 3.99 16.93 6.69
C LEU A 11 4.75 15.60 6.84
N ILE A 12 5.42 15.39 7.98
CA ILE A 12 6.10 14.12 8.27
C ILE A 12 5.10 12.98 8.33
N ALA A 13 4.01 13.17 9.08
CA ALA A 13 2.97 12.17 9.21
C ALA A 13 2.34 11.82 7.85
N LEU A 14 2.08 12.82 7.00
CA LEU A 14 1.58 12.61 5.64
C LEU A 14 2.57 11.80 4.79
N GLY A 15 3.85 12.17 4.81
CA GLY A 15 4.88 11.46 4.05
C GLY A 15 5.01 10.00 4.48
N GLN A 16 5.05 9.73 5.78
CA GLN A 16 5.12 8.36 6.29
C GLN A 16 3.86 7.55 5.94
N ALA A 17 2.68 8.14 6.04
CA ALA A 17 1.42 7.49 5.68
C ALA A 17 1.36 7.14 4.18
N ALA A 18 1.94 7.99 3.32
CA ALA A 18 2.09 7.73 1.90
C ALA A 18 3.19 6.70 1.58
N GLY A 19 3.98 6.24 2.56
CA GLY A 19 5.04 5.26 2.36
C GLY A 19 6.38 5.85 1.92
N PHE A 20 6.63 7.13 2.21
CA PHE A 20 7.96 7.74 2.12
C PHE A 20 8.80 7.42 3.37
N SER A 21 10.10 7.27 3.16
CA SER A 21 11.11 7.21 4.21
C SER A 21 11.31 8.58 4.87
N LEU A 22 11.83 8.59 6.11
CA LEU A 22 12.18 9.83 6.80
C LEU A 22 13.25 10.65 6.07
N SER A 23 14.12 10.02 5.29
CA SER A 23 15.10 10.69 4.43
C SER A 23 14.44 11.42 3.26
N GLU A 24 13.47 10.80 2.59
CA GLU A 24 12.72 11.43 1.48
C GLU A 24 11.88 12.60 2.00
N VAL A 25 11.21 12.43 3.14
CA VAL A 25 10.45 13.50 3.81
C VAL A 25 11.36 14.65 4.28
N ARG A 26 12.56 14.34 4.78
CA ARG A 26 13.54 15.37 5.15
C ARG A 26 13.92 16.25 3.97
N ALA A 27 14.13 15.68 2.79
CA ALA A 27 14.46 16.45 1.59
C ALA A 27 13.33 17.44 1.24
N MET A 28 12.07 17.02 1.36
CA MET A 28 10.90 17.90 1.14
C MET A 28 10.82 19.06 2.15
N LEU A 29 11.25 18.83 3.41
CA LEU A 29 11.18 19.82 4.48
C LEU A 29 12.29 20.88 4.43
N VAL A 30 13.49 20.51 3.97
CA VAL A 30 14.69 21.39 4.04
C VAL A 30 14.71 22.37 2.88
N ASP A 31 14.53 21.88 1.66
CA ASP A 31 14.70 22.71 0.46
C ASP A 31 13.37 23.12 -0.20
N LEU A 32 12.23 22.60 0.31
CA LEU A 32 10.90 22.69 -0.33
C LEU A 32 10.90 22.23 -1.80
N GLN A 33 11.96 21.56 -2.24
CA GLN A 33 12.11 20.99 -3.58
C GLN A 33 11.38 19.66 -3.61
N VAL A 34 10.06 19.75 -3.76
CA VAL A 34 9.22 18.58 -3.95
C VAL A 34 9.34 18.12 -5.40
N ASP A 35 10.07 17.02 -5.60
CA ASP A 35 10.07 16.33 -6.88
C ASP A 35 8.66 15.80 -7.18
N ARG A 36 8.04 16.40 -8.20
CA ARG A 36 6.66 16.08 -8.61
C ARG A 36 6.56 14.70 -9.24
N ASP A 37 7.62 14.21 -9.86
CA ASP A 37 7.64 12.87 -10.46
C ASP A 37 7.78 11.80 -9.40
N MET A 38 8.56 12.05 -8.35
CA MET A 38 8.59 11.18 -7.16
C MET A 38 7.21 11.08 -6.49
N LEU A 39 6.47 12.19 -6.37
CA LEU A 39 5.10 12.17 -5.84
C LEU A 39 4.15 11.37 -6.72
N ARG A 40 4.22 11.54 -8.05
CA ARG A 40 3.40 10.77 -9.01
C ARG A 40 3.70 9.28 -8.92
N ALA A 41 4.97 8.89 -8.91
CA ALA A 41 5.38 7.50 -8.75
C ALA A 41 4.86 6.90 -7.45
N LYS A 42 4.90 7.64 -6.34
CA LYS A 42 4.33 7.17 -5.07
C LYS A 42 2.80 7.03 -5.14
N ALA A 43 2.11 7.95 -5.79
CA ALA A 43 0.67 7.84 -6.01
C ALA A 43 0.33 6.58 -6.84
N ASP A 44 1.08 6.31 -7.91
CA ASP A 44 0.90 5.11 -8.73
C ASP A 44 1.13 3.81 -7.91
N GLU A 45 2.15 3.80 -7.03
CA GLU A 45 2.38 2.69 -6.09
C GLU A 45 1.19 2.46 -5.14
N ILE A 46 0.65 3.55 -4.57
CA ILE A 46 -0.53 3.51 -3.69
C ILE A 46 -1.74 2.98 -4.47
N ASP A 47 -1.97 3.45 -5.68
CA ASP A 47 -3.11 3.03 -6.51
C ASP A 47 -3.06 1.54 -6.86
N GLU A 48 -1.87 1.01 -7.19
CA GLU A 48 -1.69 -0.43 -7.38
C GLU A 48 -1.95 -1.23 -6.10
N GLN A 49 -1.52 -0.72 -4.94
CA GLN A 49 -1.83 -1.34 -3.66
C GLN A 49 -3.33 -1.31 -3.34
N VAL A 50 -4.01 -0.19 -3.63
CA VAL A 50 -5.47 -0.05 -3.46
C VAL A 50 -6.21 -1.06 -4.32
N LYS A 51 -5.86 -1.19 -5.62
CA LYS A 51 -6.47 -2.20 -6.51
C LYS A 51 -6.35 -3.61 -5.93
N ARG A 52 -5.17 -3.95 -5.40
CA ARG A 52 -4.93 -5.24 -4.75
C ARG A 52 -5.80 -5.44 -3.52
N LEU A 53 -5.84 -4.46 -2.61
CA LEU A 53 -6.64 -4.51 -1.40
C LEU A 53 -8.13 -4.59 -1.69
N GLN A 54 -8.62 -3.88 -2.71
CA GLN A 54 -10.00 -3.97 -3.18
C GLN A 54 -10.33 -5.37 -3.70
N ALA A 55 -9.45 -5.99 -4.49
CA ALA A 55 -9.65 -7.36 -4.98
C ALA A 55 -9.72 -8.36 -3.82
N MET A 56 -8.82 -8.25 -2.85
CA MET A 56 -8.84 -9.06 -1.62
C MET A 56 -10.13 -8.84 -0.82
N SER A 57 -10.53 -7.58 -0.63
CA SER A 57 -11.76 -7.22 0.10
C SER A 57 -13.02 -7.78 -0.55
N LYS A 58 -13.14 -7.69 -1.88
CA LYS A 58 -14.23 -8.30 -2.65
C LYS A 58 -14.25 -9.81 -2.47
N GLY A 59 -13.08 -10.43 -2.52
CA GLY A 59 -12.92 -11.86 -2.33
C GLY A 59 -13.29 -12.37 -0.94
N LEU A 60 -12.90 -11.64 0.11
CA LEU A 60 -13.28 -11.95 1.50
C LEU A 60 -14.78 -11.84 1.71
N ARG A 61 -15.42 -10.79 1.15
CA ARG A 61 -16.89 -10.66 1.18
C ARG A 61 -17.58 -11.82 0.45
N HIS A 62 -17.01 -12.27 -0.68
CA HIS A 62 -17.55 -13.43 -1.38
C HIS A 62 -17.44 -14.70 -0.54
N ALA A 63 -16.27 -14.98 0.04
CA ALA A 63 -16.06 -16.15 0.89
C ALA A 63 -17.07 -16.19 2.05
N ALA A 64 -17.33 -15.06 2.69
CA ALA A 64 -18.28 -14.95 3.79
C ALA A 64 -19.76 -15.22 3.40
N ALA A 65 -20.12 -15.05 2.12
CA ALA A 65 -21.46 -15.30 1.59
C ALA A 65 -21.53 -16.56 0.72
N CYS A 66 -20.43 -17.31 0.61
CA CYS A 66 -20.35 -18.45 -0.29
C CYS A 66 -21.19 -19.61 0.26
N PRO A 67 -22.13 -20.16 -0.53
CA PRO A 67 -23.00 -21.24 -0.08
C PRO A 67 -22.32 -22.62 -0.13
N GLU A 68 -21.11 -22.72 -0.68
CA GLU A 68 -20.38 -23.99 -0.75
C GLU A 68 -19.95 -24.46 0.64
N ASP A 69 -20.20 -25.74 0.94
CA ASP A 69 -19.81 -26.38 2.20
C ASP A 69 -18.28 -26.46 2.37
N ASP A 70 -17.54 -26.52 1.25
CA ASP A 70 -16.08 -26.41 1.20
C ASP A 70 -15.63 -25.14 0.45
N HIS A 71 -15.17 -24.15 1.21
CA HIS A 71 -14.64 -22.90 0.64
C HIS A 71 -13.38 -23.10 -0.22
N LEU A 72 -12.63 -24.20 -0.08
CA LEU A 72 -11.50 -24.51 -0.95
C LEU A 72 -11.94 -24.96 -2.34
N ALA A 73 -13.17 -25.46 -2.50
CA ALA A 73 -13.77 -25.74 -3.79
C ALA A 73 -14.23 -24.47 -4.53
N CYS A 74 -14.42 -23.35 -3.81
CA CYS A 74 -14.89 -22.09 -4.39
C CYS A 74 -13.85 -21.50 -5.38
N PRO A 75 -14.18 -21.37 -6.68
CA PRO A 75 -13.24 -20.86 -7.69
C PRO A 75 -12.78 -19.43 -7.43
N THR A 76 -13.67 -18.59 -6.88
CA THR A 76 -13.35 -17.21 -6.49
C THR A 76 -12.32 -17.20 -5.37
N PHE A 77 -12.49 -18.05 -4.36
CA PHE A 77 -11.56 -18.14 -3.23
C PHE A 77 -10.19 -18.66 -3.65
N GLN A 78 -10.14 -19.70 -4.50
CA GLN A 78 -8.90 -20.19 -5.09
C GLN A 78 -8.12 -19.10 -5.85
N ARG A 79 -8.82 -18.22 -6.58
CA ARG A 79 -8.19 -17.10 -7.29
C ARG A 79 -7.54 -16.10 -6.33
N LEU A 80 -8.17 -15.81 -5.18
CA LEU A 80 -7.59 -14.95 -4.15
C LEU A 80 -6.33 -15.53 -3.55
N MET A 81 -6.34 -16.83 -3.24
CA MET A 81 -5.17 -17.52 -2.69
C MET A 81 -3.98 -17.42 -3.64
N LYS A 82 -4.21 -17.59 -4.96
CA LYS A 82 -3.15 -17.42 -5.98
C LYS A 82 -2.59 -16.01 -6.01
N VAL A 83 -3.44 -14.98 -5.90
CA VAL A 83 -3.00 -13.56 -5.85
C VAL A 83 -2.21 -13.25 -4.59
N ALA A 84 -2.60 -13.82 -3.45
CA ALA A 84 -1.89 -13.69 -2.18
C ALA A 84 -0.51 -14.37 -2.26
N ALA A 85 -0.45 -15.61 -2.74
CA ALA A 85 0.80 -16.35 -2.91
C ALA A 85 1.78 -15.65 -3.87
N ALA A 86 1.28 -15.04 -4.95
CA ALA A 86 2.12 -14.25 -5.85
C ALA A 86 2.75 -13.03 -5.16
N GLY A 87 2.06 -12.41 -4.19
CA GLY A 87 2.59 -11.28 -3.42
C GLY A 87 3.71 -11.62 -2.46
N VAL A 88 3.63 -12.79 -1.83
CA VAL A 88 4.67 -13.29 -0.93
C VAL A 88 5.98 -13.47 -1.71
N ARG A 89 5.91 -14.08 -2.90
CA ARG A 89 7.08 -14.30 -3.77
C ARG A 89 7.79 -13.02 -4.22
N VAL A 90 7.04 -11.92 -4.43
CA VAL A 90 7.62 -10.63 -4.80
C VAL A 90 8.33 -9.97 -3.62
N ARG A 91 7.80 -10.10 -2.40
CA ARG A 91 8.42 -9.55 -1.18
C ARG A 91 9.73 -10.26 -0.84
N GLU A 92 9.74 -11.59 -0.95
CA GLU A 92 10.94 -12.40 -0.71
C GLU A 92 12.11 -12.02 -1.63
N ARG A 93 11.83 -11.72 -2.91
CA ARG A 93 12.85 -11.24 -3.85
C ARG A 93 13.40 -9.84 -3.54
N ARG A 94 12.60 -8.96 -2.92
CA ARG A 94 13.03 -7.60 -2.54
C ARG A 94 13.84 -7.55 -1.24
N SER A 95 13.70 -8.53 -0.35
CA SER A 95 14.52 -8.64 0.88
C SER A 95 15.87 -9.31 0.65
N ASN A 96 16.07 -9.96 -0.50
CA ASN A 96 17.28 -10.71 -0.84
C ASN A 96 18.24 -9.94 -1.78
N ASN A 97 18.02 -8.64 -1.96
CA ASN A 97 18.76 -7.72 -2.83
C ASN A 97 18.94 -6.38 -2.13
#